data_AF-A0A6J2U0P5-F1
#
_entry.id   AF-A0A6J2U0P5-F1
#
_cell.length_a   1.000
_cell.length_b   1.000
_cell.length_c   1.000
_cell.angle_alpha   90.00
_cell.angle_beta   90.00
_cell.angle_gamma   90.00
#
_symmetry.space_group_name_H-M   'P 1'
#
loop_
_entity.id
_entity.type
_entity.pdbx_description
1 polymer ?
#
loop_
_entity_poly.entity_id
_entity_poly.type
_entity_poly.pdbx_seq_one_letter_code
_entity_poly.pdbx_strand_id
1 'polypeptide(L)'
;MAENKMKSAPIPRIEPLLYPVNGIVQPPVLPLPSRPGRNTNVLEELKKVLNFLWRSRWSQHFKKPVNSIVLGIPDYHKVVKRPMDLSTIKKRLENNYYWQADEALEDFQLLFNNCMLYNQEGTPVYIAGKELRDLFYSRLVPIDLDKEMVVKPKKDKKKRKFSYV
;
A
#
# COMPACT_ATOMS: atom_id res chain seq x y z
N MET A 1 0.25 25.41 -31.47
CA MET A 1 0.69 24.01 -31.34
C MET A 1 1.10 23.79 -29.90
N ALA A 2 0.36 22.98 -29.14
CA ALA A 2 0.72 22.68 -27.76
C ALA A 2 1.72 21.52 -27.76
N GLU A 3 2.93 21.78 -27.29
CA GLU A 3 3.99 20.78 -27.16
C GLU A 3 3.49 19.62 -26.31
N ASN A 4 3.41 18.45 -26.93
CA ASN A 4 3.21 17.18 -26.26
C ASN A 4 4.48 16.86 -25.47
N LYS A 5 4.61 17.41 -24.26
CA LYS A 5 5.67 17.04 -23.33
C LYS A 5 5.49 15.55 -23.00
N MET A 6 6.28 14.69 -23.64
CA MET A 6 6.46 13.30 -23.23
C MET A 6 6.70 13.32 -21.72
N LYS A 7 5.75 12.80 -20.94
CA LYS A 7 5.93 12.64 -19.49
C LYS A 7 7.16 11.76 -19.33
N SER A 8 8.26 12.31 -18.82
CA SER A 8 9.45 11.52 -18.48
C SER A 8 8.99 10.36 -17.60
N ALA A 9 9.35 9.13 -17.96
CA ALA A 9 9.03 7.97 -17.15
C ALA A 9 9.50 8.22 -15.70
N PRO A 10 8.72 7.82 -14.68
CA PRO A 10 9.19 7.94 -13.31
C PRO A 10 10.52 7.23 -13.15
N ILE A 11 11.40 7.79 -12.32
CA ILE A 11 12.56 7.04 -11.80
C ILE A 11 12.03 5.67 -11.34
N PRO A 12 12.68 4.52 -11.56
CA PRO A 12 12.16 3.21 -11.13
C PRO A 12 12.17 3.02 -9.61
N ARG A 13 11.12 2.41 -9.03
CA ARG A 13 11.00 2.21 -7.57
C ARG A 13 11.93 1.09 -7.16
N ILE A 14 12.91 1.40 -6.32
CA ILE A 14 13.86 0.42 -5.80
C ILE A 14 13.49 0.13 -4.36
N GLU A 15 13.05 -1.10 -4.09
CA GLU A 15 12.89 -1.58 -2.71
C GLU A 15 14.26 -1.95 -2.14
N PRO A 16 14.66 -1.39 -0.98
CA PRO A 16 15.89 -1.79 -0.34
C PRO A 16 15.79 -3.23 0.15
N LEU A 17 16.92 -3.95 0.16
CA LEU A 17 17.02 -5.20 0.90
C LEU A 17 16.96 -4.88 2.40
N LEU A 18 16.00 -5.49 3.09
CA LEU A 18 15.79 -5.29 4.52
C LEU A 18 15.93 -6.61 5.26
N TYR A 19 16.55 -6.55 6.43
CA TYR A 19 16.71 -7.70 7.32
C TYR A 19 15.73 -7.59 8.50
N PRO A 20 15.27 -8.73 9.07
CA PRO A 20 14.36 -8.70 10.20
C PRO A 20 15.01 -8.06 11.43
N VAL A 21 14.29 -7.13 12.06
CA VAL A 21 14.63 -6.57 13.37
C VAL A 21 13.55 -7.02 14.34
N ASN A 22 13.93 -7.78 15.39
CA ASN A 22 12.99 -8.36 16.35
C ASN A 22 11.84 -9.16 15.67
N GLY A 23 12.18 -9.91 14.62
CA GLY A 23 11.23 -10.74 13.88
C GLY A 23 10.39 -10.00 12.84
N ILE A 24 10.56 -8.69 12.68
CA ILE A 24 9.77 -7.86 11.77
C ILE A 24 10.66 -7.28 10.66
N VAL A 25 10.18 -7.34 9.42
CA VAL A 25 10.71 -6.55 8.30
C VAL A 25 9.67 -5.47 7.97
N GLN A 26 10.06 -4.21 8.06
CA GLN A 26 9.18 -3.06 7.82
C GLN A 26 9.66 -2.29 6.57
N PRO A 27 8.94 -2.34 5.44
CA PRO A 27 9.30 -1.58 4.25
C PRO A 27 9.25 -0.06 4.49
N PRO A 28 10.01 0.75 3.72
CA PRO A 28 10.01 2.20 3.86
C PRO A 28 8.65 2.79 3.50
N VAL A 29 8.16 3.73 4.30
CA VAL A 29 6.84 4.36 4.10
C VAL A 29 6.90 5.82 3.68
N LEU A 30 8.10 6.43 3.67
CA LEU A 30 8.33 7.80 3.22
C LEU A 30 9.00 7.77 1.84
N PRO A 31 8.58 8.64 0.91
CA PRO A 31 9.26 8.76 -0.38
C PRO A 31 10.69 9.26 -0.18
N LEU A 32 11.59 8.86 -1.07
CA LEU A 32 12.94 9.40 -1.10
C LEU A 32 12.91 10.83 -1.64
N PRO A 33 13.78 11.75 -1.15
CA PRO A 33 13.88 13.09 -1.72
C PRO A 33 14.16 13.09 -3.24
N SER A 34 14.92 12.10 -3.71
CA SER A 34 15.24 11.89 -5.12
C SER A 34 14.10 11.27 -5.94
N ARG A 35 13.05 10.77 -5.28
CA ARG A 35 11.87 10.18 -5.90
C ARG A 35 10.62 10.55 -5.10
N PRO A 36 10.16 11.80 -5.18
CA PRO A 36 8.90 12.19 -4.55
C PRO A 36 7.77 11.39 -5.19
N GLY A 37 6.79 10.94 -4.39
CA GLY A 37 5.57 10.39 -4.96
C GLY A 37 4.59 11.50 -5.37
N ARG A 38 3.37 11.10 -5.72
CA ARG A 38 2.30 11.99 -6.17
C ARG A 38 1.01 11.67 -5.44
N ASN A 39 0.06 12.58 -5.54
CA ASN A 39 -1.33 12.30 -5.18
C ASN A 39 -2.18 12.32 -6.44
N THR A 40 -2.94 11.26 -6.69
CA THR A 40 -3.76 11.09 -7.90
C THR A 40 -5.18 10.70 -7.52
N ASN A 41 -6.13 10.89 -8.43
CA ASN A 41 -7.52 10.48 -8.22
C ASN A 41 -7.61 8.96 -7.95
N VAL A 42 -6.84 8.15 -8.66
CA VAL A 42 -6.83 6.69 -8.48
C VAL A 42 -6.20 6.30 -7.14
N LEU A 43 -5.09 6.93 -6.72
CA LEU A 43 -4.51 6.70 -5.39
C LEU A 43 -5.48 7.10 -4.27
N GLU A 44 -6.27 8.16 -4.44
CA GLU A 44 -7.34 8.52 -3.50
C GLU A 44 -8.48 7.48 -3.46
N GLU A 45 -8.87 6.89 -4.59
CA GLU A 45 -9.82 5.77 -4.59
C GLU A 45 -9.21 4.52 -3.91
N LEU A 46 -7.93 4.21 -4.15
CA LEU A 46 -7.24 3.10 -3.47
C LEU A 46 -7.15 3.29 -1.95
N LYS A 47 -7.09 4.53 -1.45
CA LYS A 47 -7.25 4.81 0.00
C LYS A 47 -8.62 4.37 0.51
N LYS A 48 -9.69 4.58 -0.26
CA LYS A 48 -11.04 4.13 0.12
C LYS A 48 -11.13 2.60 0.08
N VAL A 49 -10.55 1.96 -0.94
CA VAL A 49 -10.45 0.50 -1.01
C VAL A 49 -9.72 -0.04 0.23
N LEU A 50 -8.57 0.53 0.58
CA LEU A 50 -7.82 0.14 1.77
C LEU A 50 -8.67 0.26 3.04
N ASN A 51 -9.38 1.37 3.22
CA ASN A 51 -10.25 1.58 4.39
C ASN A 51 -11.41 0.59 4.45
N PHE A 52 -11.92 0.15 3.30
CA PHE A 52 -12.91 -0.92 3.23
C PHE A 52 -12.30 -2.27 3.66
N LEU A 53 -11.15 -2.63 3.10
CA LEU A 53 -10.42 -3.85 3.48
C LEU A 53 -10.08 -3.88 4.97
N TRP A 54 -9.61 -2.77 5.52
CA TRP A 54 -9.21 -2.64 6.93
C TRP A 54 -10.33 -2.99 7.92
N ARG A 55 -11.59 -2.77 7.53
CA ARG A 55 -12.78 -3.07 8.34
C ARG A 55 -13.29 -4.51 8.14
N SER A 56 -12.83 -5.21 7.12
CA SER A 56 -13.21 -6.61 6.88
C SER A 56 -12.72 -7.50 8.02
N ARG A 57 -13.54 -8.48 8.41
CA ARG A 57 -13.15 -9.55 9.35
C ARG A 57 -11.90 -10.33 8.89
N TRP A 58 -11.69 -10.41 7.58
CA TRP A 58 -10.56 -11.13 6.98
C TRP A 58 -9.24 -10.37 7.07
N SER A 59 -9.24 -9.10 7.46
CA SER A 59 -8.03 -8.25 7.44
C SER A 59 -7.10 -8.45 8.63
N GLN A 60 -7.52 -9.14 9.69
CA GLN A 60 -6.84 -9.10 10.98
C GLN A 60 -5.36 -9.51 10.91
N HIS A 61 -5.04 -10.57 10.16
CA HIS A 61 -3.66 -11.06 9.98
C HIS A 61 -2.78 -10.15 9.11
N PHE A 62 -3.40 -9.22 8.37
CA PHE A 62 -2.74 -8.39 7.35
C PHE A 62 -2.60 -6.93 7.76
N LYS A 63 -3.08 -6.55 8.95
CA LYS A 63 -3.06 -5.15 9.42
C LYS A 63 -1.67 -4.66 9.80
N LYS A 64 -0.74 -5.54 10.15
CA LYS A 64 0.61 -5.20 10.62
C LYS A 64 1.62 -6.14 9.96
N PRO A 65 2.91 -5.75 9.88
CA PRO A 65 3.96 -6.64 9.44
C PRO A 65 3.98 -7.95 10.23
N VAL A 66 4.29 -9.05 9.55
CA VAL A 66 4.43 -10.36 10.19
C VAL A 66 5.62 -10.33 11.14
N ASN A 67 5.36 -10.65 12.41
CA ASN A 67 6.42 -10.86 13.41
C ASN A 67 6.72 -12.36 13.51
N SER A 68 7.81 -12.78 12.88
CA SER A 68 8.19 -14.19 12.77
C SER A 68 8.58 -14.82 14.11
N ILE A 69 9.06 -14.02 15.07
CA ILE A 69 9.44 -14.50 16.40
C ILE A 69 8.19 -14.75 17.24
N VAL A 70 7.30 -13.75 17.33
CA VAL A 70 6.07 -13.85 18.14
C VAL A 70 5.15 -14.97 17.65
N LEU A 71 5.12 -15.21 16.34
CA LEU A 71 4.29 -16.25 15.74
C LEU A 71 4.96 -17.63 15.69
N GLY A 72 6.22 -17.76 16.13
CA GLY A 72 6.94 -19.04 16.13
C GLY A 72 7.24 -19.60 14.74
N ILE A 73 7.42 -18.73 13.73
CA ILE A 73 7.62 -19.08 12.32
C ILE A 73 8.98 -18.56 11.80
N PRO A 74 10.11 -19.09 12.27
CA PRO A 74 11.44 -18.50 12.06
C PRO A 74 11.92 -18.50 10.60
N ASP A 75 11.27 -19.26 9.73
CA ASP A 75 11.58 -19.37 8.30
C ASP A 75 10.85 -18.33 7.43
N TYR A 76 9.88 -17.58 7.99
CA TYR A 76 9.03 -16.67 7.22
C TYR A 76 9.81 -15.71 6.32
N HIS A 77 10.78 -14.97 6.87
CA HIS A 77 11.58 -14.01 6.09
C HIS A 77 12.67 -14.68 5.22
N LYS A 78 12.85 -15.99 5.32
CA LYS A 78 13.64 -16.78 4.36
C LYS A 78 12.81 -17.14 3.14
N VAL A 79 11.51 -17.41 3.31
CA VAL A 79 10.59 -17.73 2.21
C VAL A 79 10.08 -16.44 1.55
N VAL A 80 9.51 -15.54 2.34
CA VAL A 80 8.95 -14.25 1.91
C VAL A 80 10.04 -13.20 1.84
N LYS A 81 10.49 -12.89 0.62
CA LYS A 81 11.61 -11.98 0.37
C LYS A 81 11.25 -10.50 0.44
N ARG A 82 9.99 -10.15 0.15
CA ARG A 82 9.48 -8.78 0.20
C ARG A 82 8.19 -8.74 1.02
N PRO A 83 8.28 -8.70 2.36
CA PRO A 83 7.10 -8.62 3.22
C PRO A 83 6.27 -7.35 2.95
N MET A 84 4.95 -7.47 3.07
CA MET A 84 4.01 -6.37 2.89
C MET A 84 2.81 -6.53 3.83
N ASP A 85 2.18 -5.42 4.21
CA ASP A 85 1.00 -5.39 5.09
C ASP A 85 0.16 -4.12 4.85
N LEU A 86 -1.10 -4.15 5.27
CA LEU A 86 -2.03 -3.04 5.07
C LEU A 86 -1.62 -1.76 5.79
N SER A 87 -0.94 -1.81 6.95
CA SER A 87 -0.49 -0.57 7.61
C SER A 87 0.65 0.09 6.86
N THR A 88 1.52 -0.70 6.23
CA THR A 88 2.57 -0.19 5.34
C THR A 88 1.96 0.47 4.11
N ILE A 89 1.03 -0.21 3.41
CA ILE A 89 0.34 0.37 2.24
C ILE A 89 -0.44 1.64 2.63
N LYS A 90 -1.13 1.61 3.78
CA LYS A 90 -1.85 2.77 4.33
C LYS A 90 -0.91 3.96 4.52
N LYS A 91 0.20 3.78 5.23
CA LYS A 91 1.19 4.84 5.46
C LYS A 91 1.79 5.34 4.14
N ARG A 92 2.08 4.44 3.19
CA ARG A 92 2.57 4.82 1.86
C ARG A 92 1.58 5.69 1.10
N LEU A 93 0.29 5.34 1.11
CA LEU A 93 -0.76 6.18 0.51
C LEU A 93 -0.90 7.53 1.23
N GLU A 94 -0.81 7.55 2.57
CA GLU A 94 -0.92 8.78 3.37
C GLU A 94 0.27 9.72 3.18
N ASN A 95 1.47 9.17 3.01
CA ASN A 95 2.71 9.93 2.84
C ASN A 95 2.99 10.34 1.39
N ASN A 96 2.04 10.11 0.46
CA ASN A 96 2.25 10.27 -0.99
C ASN A 96 3.54 9.56 -1.44
N TYR A 97 3.74 8.32 -1.01
CA TYR A 97 4.90 7.51 -1.33
C TYR A 97 4.90 7.06 -2.79
N TYR A 98 3.73 6.64 -3.29
CA TYR A 98 3.59 6.09 -4.63
C TYR A 98 3.61 7.20 -5.68
N TRP A 99 4.26 6.95 -6.80
CA TRP A 99 4.20 7.81 -7.98
C TRP A 99 2.88 7.60 -8.73
N GLN A 100 2.46 6.36 -8.92
CA GLN A 100 1.26 5.99 -9.69
C GLN A 100 0.54 4.82 -9.05
N ALA A 101 -0.72 4.62 -9.42
CA ALA A 101 -1.58 3.60 -8.84
C ALA A 101 -1.00 2.19 -8.96
N ASP A 102 -0.34 1.86 -10.07
CA ASP A 102 0.27 0.56 -10.31
C ASP A 102 1.22 0.14 -9.18
N GLU A 103 2.01 1.07 -8.64
CA GLU A 103 2.94 0.75 -7.55
C GLU A 103 2.21 0.37 -6.24
N ALA A 104 1.02 0.94 -6.01
CA ALA A 104 0.17 0.57 -4.88
C ALA A 104 -0.54 -0.76 -5.13
N LEU A 105 -1.01 -1.00 -6.37
CA LEU A 105 -1.60 -2.27 -6.79
C LEU A 105 -0.62 -3.43 -6.64
N GLU A 106 0.64 -3.23 -7.02
CA GLU A 106 1.73 -4.19 -6.81
C GLU A 106 1.91 -4.56 -5.34
N ASP A 107 1.84 -3.59 -4.42
CA ASP A 107 1.97 -3.87 -2.99
C ASP A 107 0.75 -4.64 -2.45
N PHE A 108 -0.46 -4.36 -2.92
CA PHE A 108 -1.65 -5.17 -2.59
C PHE A 108 -1.51 -6.59 -3.12
N GLN A 109 -1.08 -6.77 -4.37
CA GLN A 109 -0.85 -8.09 -4.94
C GLN A 109 0.23 -8.85 -4.17
N LEU A 110 1.32 -8.17 -3.80
CA LEU A 110 2.41 -8.74 -3.02
C LEU A 110 1.93 -9.23 -1.64
N LEU A 111 1.06 -8.45 -0.97
CA LEU A 111 0.44 -8.87 0.30
C LEU A 111 -0.27 -10.24 0.15
N PHE A 112 -1.10 -10.39 -0.88
CA PHE A 112 -1.86 -11.63 -1.11
C PHE A 112 -0.94 -12.77 -1.55
N ASN A 113 -0.03 -12.52 -2.49
CA ASN A 113 0.89 -13.51 -3.01
C ASN A 113 1.81 -14.06 -1.91
N ASN A 114 2.32 -13.20 -1.02
CA ASN A 114 3.09 -13.64 0.14
C ASN A 114 2.29 -14.54 1.08
N CYS A 115 1.00 -14.22 1.29
CA CYS A 115 0.11 -15.05 2.09
C CYS A 115 -0.04 -16.45 1.48
N MET A 116 -0.32 -16.53 0.18
CA MET A 116 -0.51 -17.80 -0.54
C MET A 116 0.79 -18.59 -0.72
N LEU A 117 1.92 -17.90 -0.82
CA LEU A 117 3.24 -18.52 -0.89
C LEU A 117 3.62 -19.22 0.41
N TYR A 118 3.38 -18.57 1.56
CA TYR A 118 3.85 -19.06 2.84
C TYR A 118 2.85 -20.01 3.52
N ASN A 119 1.56 -19.72 3.44
CA ASN A 119 0.54 -20.48 4.16
C ASN A 119 -0.01 -21.59 3.26
N GLN A 120 -0.12 -22.80 3.81
CA GLN A 120 -0.75 -23.92 3.11
C GLN A 120 -2.22 -23.62 2.77
N GLU A 121 -2.65 -24.05 1.59
CA GLU A 121 -4.05 -23.94 1.16
C GLU A 121 -5.00 -24.62 2.17
N GLY A 122 -6.13 -23.96 2.42
CA GLY A 122 -7.14 -24.42 3.40
C GLY A 122 -6.88 -23.99 4.84
N THR A 123 -5.69 -23.47 5.17
CA THR A 123 -5.45 -22.89 6.51
C THR A 123 -6.28 -21.61 6.73
N PRO A 124 -6.63 -21.25 7.97
CA PRO A 124 -7.42 -20.05 8.24
C PRO A 124 -6.81 -18.75 7.68
N VAL A 125 -5.48 -18.62 7.72
CA VAL A 125 -4.78 -17.43 7.19
C VAL A 125 -4.82 -17.41 5.66
N TYR A 126 -4.64 -18.57 5.00
CA TYR A 126 -4.77 -18.68 3.55
C TYR A 126 -6.18 -18.30 3.08
N ILE A 127 -7.22 -18.84 3.76
CA ILE A 127 -8.61 -18.51 3.46
C ILE A 127 -8.86 -17.01 3.65
N ALA A 128 -8.43 -16.43 4.78
CA ALA A 128 -8.57 -15.00 5.02
C ALA A 128 -7.86 -14.16 3.93
N GLY A 129 -6.68 -14.58 3.48
CA GLY A 129 -5.94 -13.93 2.39
C GLY A 129 -6.68 -13.98 1.06
N LYS A 130 -7.25 -15.13 0.70
CA LYS A 130 -8.07 -15.31 -0.50
C LYS A 130 -9.33 -14.44 -0.46
N GLU A 131 -10.07 -14.48 0.64
CA GLU A 131 -11.28 -13.67 0.84
C GLU A 131 -10.99 -12.17 0.79
N LEU A 132 -9.89 -11.72 1.40
CA LEU A 132 -9.49 -10.32 1.38
C LEU A 132 -9.05 -9.86 -0.01
N ARG A 133 -8.38 -10.73 -0.78
CA ARG A 133 -8.02 -10.49 -2.19
C ARG A 133 -9.26 -10.35 -3.07
N ASP A 134 -10.22 -11.24 -2.91
CA ASP A 134 -11.44 -11.22 -3.72
C ASP A 134 -12.28 -9.97 -3.40
N LEU A 135 -12.35 -9.56 -2.12
CA LEU A 135 -12.91 -8.27 -1.71
C LEU A 135 -12.15 -7.09 -2.34
N PHE A 136 -10.81 -7.12 -2.38
CA PHE A 136 -10.01 -6.08 -3.02
C PHE A 136 -10.37 -5.91 -4.49
N TYR A 137 -10.38 -7.01 -5.27
CA TYR A 137 -10.71 -6.94 -6.68
C TYR A 137 -12.16 -6.50 -6.92
N SER A 138 -13.12 -6.92 -6.08
CA SER A 138 -14.51 -6.44 -6.17
C SER A 138 -14.63 -4.92 -6.03
N ARG A 139 -13.74 -4.30 -5.23
CA ARG A 139 -13.68 -2.85 -5.00
C ARG A 139 -12.84 -2.11 -6.04
N LEU A 140 -12.00 -2.84 -6.77
CA LEU A 140 -11.17 -2.29 -7.84
C LEU A 140 -11.94 -2.13 -9.15
N VAL A 141 -12.87 -3.05 -9.46
CA VAL A 141 -13.71 -3.03 -10.69
C VAL A 141 -14.31 -1.66 -11.04
N PRO A 142 -14.92 -0.89 -10.11
CA PRO A 142 -15.53 0.41 -10.46
C PRO A 142 -14.51 1.54 -10.67
N ILE A 143 -13.21 1.30 -10.44
CA ILE A 143 -12.17 2.32 -10.56
C ILE A 143 -11.59 2.29 -11.98
N ASP A 144 -11.72 3.40 -12.71
CA ASP A 144 -11.11 3.59 -14.03
C ASP A 144 -9.62 3.92 -13.85
N LEU A 145 -8.77 2.88 -13.92
CA LEU A 145 -7.32 2.98 -13.72
C LEU A 145 -6.62 3.77 -14.84
N ASP A 146 -7.17 3.75 -16.06
CA ASP A 146 -6.60 4.42 -17.24
C ASP A 146 -6.73 5.94 -17.18
N LYS A 147 -7.65 6.45 -16.36
CA LYS A 147 -7.86 7.89 -16.14
C LYS A 147 -7.11 8.44 -14.92
N GLU A 148 -5.92 7.91 -14.63
CA GLU A 148 -5.09 8.42 -13.55
C GLU A 148 -4.55 9.84 -13.84
N MET A 149 -4.84 10.76 -12.92
CA MET A 149 -4.50 12.17 -13.00
C MET A 149 -4.08 12.71 -11.64
N VAL A 150 -3.08 13.60 -11.63
CA VAL A 150 -2.59 14.26 -10.40
C VAL A 150 -3.68 15.18 -9.83
N VAL A 151 -3.95 15.04 -8.54
CA VAL A 151 -4.90 15.88 -7.80
C VAL A 151 -4.15 17.06 -7.18
N LYS A 152 -4.64 18.28 -7.42
CA LYS A 152 -4.08 19.48 -6.80
C LYS A 152 -4.37 19.49 -5.30
N PRO A 153 -3.42 19.91 -4.44
CA PRO A 153 -3.70 20.09 -3.03
C PRO A 153 -4.87 21.07 -2.83
N LYS A 154 -5.84 20.71 -1.99
CA LYS A 154 -6.88 21.66 -1.58
C LYS A 154 -6.19 22.80 -0.83
N LYS A 155 -6.36 24.05 -1.27
CA LYS A 155 -5.88 25.22 -0.51
C LYS A 155 -6.52 25.18 0.87
N ASP A 156 -5.70 25.15 1.92
CA ASP A 156 -6.19 25.25 3.29
C ASP A 156 -7.02 26.53 3.44
N LYS A 157 -8.28 26.39 3.85
CA LYS A 157 -9.06 27.52 4.34
C LYS A 157 -8.37 27.98 5.62
N LYS A 158 -7.54 29.04 5.54
CA LYS A 158 -6.92 29.71 6.68
C LYS A 158 -7.89 29.73 7.85
N LYS A 159 -7.53 29.04 8.95
CA LYS A 159 -8.25 29.12 10.23
C LYS A 159 -8.42 30.61 10.55
N ARG A 160 -9.66 31.09 10.62
CA ARG A 160 -9.97 32.45 11.08
C ARG A 160 -9.35 32.58 12.46
N LYS A 161 -8.39 33.50 12.62
CA LYS A 161 -7.85 33.87 13.93
C LYS A 161 -9.04 34.32 14.78
N PHE A 162 -9.34 33.61 15.86
CA PHE A 162 -10.12 34.17 16.94
C PHE A 162 -9.22 35.22 17.61
N SER A 163 -9.53 36.49 17.39
CA SER A 163 -9.01 37.55 18.25
C SER A 163 -9.77 37.45 19.58
N TYR A 164 -9.04 37.22 20.67
CA TYR A 164 -9.56 37.49 22.00
C TYR A 164 -9.74 39.01 22.12
N VAL A 165 -10.97 39.42 22.42
CA VAL A 165 -11.29 40.73 23.01
C VAL A 165 -11.60 40.47 24.48
#